data_AF-A0A7C6XCI8-F1
#
_entry.id   AF-A0A7C6XCI8-F1
#
_cell.length_a   1.000
_cell.length_b   1.000
_cell.length_c   1.000
_cell.angle_alpha   90.00
_cell.angle_beta   90.00
_cell.angle_gamma   90.00
#
_symmetry.space_group_name_H-M   'P 1'
#
loop_
_entity.id
_entity.type
_entity.pdbx_description
1 polymer ?
#
loop_
_entity_poly.entity_id
_entity_poly.type
_entity_poly.pdbx_seq_one_letter_code
_entity_poly.pdbx_strand_id
1 'polypeptide(L)'
;DLPALREQCREIDWDIVNGPKVNQRGYWASSQAVLISSQTRHPDEAWLLCKEFFGPEFQRSMAQRGLPTNLKIAREVIAANRERPANLAALLKGSNALYPFPRVAHLSELLQHWWNASESVNCLRATPEVAVARAERAINRAIARGK
;
A
#
# COMPACT_ATOMS: atom_id res chain seq x y z
N ASP A 1 -15.66 -13.79 -2.91
CA ASP A 1 -15.87 -14.28 -4.28
C ASP A 1 -14.58 -14.37 -5.11
N LEU A 2 -13.52 -15.00 -4.59
CA LEU A 2 -12.26 -15.15 -5.33
C LEU A 2 -12.21 -16.33 -6.31
N PRO A 3 -12.86 -17.50 -6.08
CA PRO A 3 -12.73 -18.64 -6.99
C PRO A 3 -13.35 -18.42 -8.37
N ALA A 4 -14.56 -17.87 -8.46
CA ALA A 4 -15.24 -17.62 -9.73
C ALA A 4 -14.48 -16.60 -10.61
N LEU A 5 -13.96 -15.53 -9.99
CA LEU A 5 -13.12 -14.54 -10.67
C LEU A 5 -11.79 -15.14 -11.16
N ARG A 6 -11.17 -16.04 -10.39
CA ARG A 6 -9.95 -16.75 -10.82
C ARG A 6 -10.18 -17.62 -12.05
N GLU A 7 -11.32 -18.31 -12.11
CA GLU A 7 -11.67 -19.10 -13.29
C GLU A 7 -11.99 -18.21 -14.50
N GLN A 8 -12.79 -17.16 -14.31
CA GLN A 8 -13.11 -16.20 -15.39
C GLN A 8 -11.87 -15.50 -15.96
N CYS A 9 -10.87 -15.26 -15.11
CA CYS A 9 -9.65 -14.56 -15.48
C CYS A 9 -8.47 -15.50 -15.76
N ARG A 10 -8.67 -16.82 -15.82
CA ARG A 10 -7.57 -17.81 -15.91
C ARG A 10 -6.71 -17.62 -17.16
N GLU A 11 -7.31 -17.14 -18.24
CA GLU A 11 -6.66 -16.93 -19.54
C GLU A 11 -6.10 -15.51 -19.72
N ILE A 12 -6.29 -14.61 -18.76
CA ILE A 12 -5.76 -13.25 -18.87
C ILE A 12 -4.23 -13.32 -18.86
N ASP A 13 -3.62 -12.97 -19.98
CA ASP A 13 -2.18 -12.75 -20.06
C ASP A 13 -1.87 -11.36 -19.50
N TRP A 14 -1.42 -11.33 -18.24
CA TRP A 14 -1.02 -10.10 -17.59
C TRP A 14 0.32 -10.26 -16.90
N ASP A 15 0.95 -9.13 -16.65
CA ASP A 15 2.19 -9.04 -15.91
C ASP A 15 2.26 -7.70 -15.15
N ILE A 16 3.24 -7.60 -14.27
CA ILE A 16 3.49 -6.39 -13.48
C ILE A 16 4.58 -5.57 -14.14
N VAL A 17 4.31 -4.28 -14.31
CA VAL A 17 5.30 -3.28 -14.71
C VAL A 17 5.30 -2.11 -13.74
N ASN A 18 6.46 -1.49 -13.55
CA ASN A 18 6.52 -0.22 -12.83
C ASN A 18 5.87 0.88 -13.70
N GLY A 19 4.94 1.63 -13.11
CA GLY A 19 4.35 2.82 -13.72
C GLY A 19 5.37 3.78 -14.36
N PRO A 20 4.95 4.54 -15.39
CA PRO A 20 5.81 5.43 -16.13
C PRO A 20 6.35 6.55 -15.23
N LYS A 21 7.55 7.04 -15.58
CA LYS A 21 8.12 8.22 -14.94
C LYS A 21 7.56 9.45 -15.67
N VAL A 22 6.87 10.32 -14.95
CA VAL A 22 6.55 11.67 -15.45
C VAL A 22 7.69 12.61 -15.05
N ASN A 23 7.76 13.02 -13.78
CA ASN A 23 8.92 13.74 -13.23
C ASN A 23 9.84 12.80 -12.45
N GLN A 24 9.23 11.97 -11.60
CA GLN A 24 9.87 10.90 -10.84
C GLN A 24 8.87 9.74 -10.72
N ARG A 25 9.39 8.52 -10.48
CA ARG A 25 8.51 7.43 -10.06
C ARG A 25 8.19 7.67 -8.59
N GLY A 26 6.92 7.58 -8.23
CA GLY A 26 6.48 7.65 -6.85
C GLY A 26 5.39 6.62 -6.63
N TYR A 27 5.67 5.67 -5.74
CA TYR A 27 4.67 4.78 -5.19
C TYR A 27 4.47 5.12 -3.73
N TRP A 28 3.24 5.02 -3.24
CA TRP A 28 3.01 5.13 -1.81
C TRP A 28 3.57 3.88 -1.12
N ALA A 29 4.39 4.07 -0.09
CA ALA A 29 4.79 3.02 0.82
C ALA A 29 3.55 2.57 1.62
N SER A 30 2.85 1.56 1.11
CA SER A 30 1.78 0.88 1.83
C SER A 30 2.27 -0.50 2.25
N SER A 31 2.04 -0.84 3.50
CA SER A 31 2.34 -2.16 4.05
C SER A 31 1.18 -2.64 4.92
N GLN A 32 1.08 -3.95 5.07
CA GLN A 32 0.30 -4.55 6.14
C GLN A 32 1.18 -4.64 7.38
N ALA A 33 0.62 -4.28 8.53
CA ALA A 33 1.31 -4.35 9.81
C ALA A 33 0.46 -5.14 10.82
N VAL A 34 1.13 -5.92 11.65
CA VAL A 34 0.56 -6.48 12.87
C VAL A 34 0.91 -5.55 14.02
N LEU A 35 -0.09 -5.14 14.79
CA LEU A 35 0.06 -4.20 15.90
C LEU A 35 -0.40 -4.89 17.19
N ILE A 36 0.30 -4.61 18.29
CA ILE A 36 -0.11 -5.03 19.63
C ILE A 36 -0.81 -3.86 20.30
N SER A 37 -2.02 -4.09 20.80
CA SER A 37 -2.74 -3.07 21.56
C SER A 37 -1.97 -2.72 22.82
N SER A 38 -1.81 -1.43 23.10
CA SER A 38 -1.23 -0.93 24.35
C SER A 38 -2.06 -1.29 25.59
N GLN A 39 -3.30 -1.75 25.40
CA GLN A 39 -4.23 -2.14 26.46
C GLN A 39 -4.39 -3.66 26.58
N THR A 40 -3.56 -4.44 25.88
CA THR A 40 -3.63 -5.91 25.99
C THR A 40 -3.38 -6.36 27.42
N ARG A 41 -4.14 -7.36 27.88
CA ARG A 41 -3.93 -8.01 29.18
C ARG A 41 -2.80 -9.05 29.15
N HIS A 42 -2.34 -9.40 27.96
CA HIS A 42 -1.36 -10.46 27.70
C HIS A 42 -0.22 -9.92 26.81
N PRO A 43 0.61 -8.98 27.32
CA PRO A 43 1.62 -8.32 26.50
C PRO A 43 2.72 -9.27 26.02
N ASP A 44 3.14 -10.21 26.86
CA ASP A 44 4.22 -11.14 26.55
C ASP A 44 3.78 -12.17 25.50
N GLU A 45 2.59 -12.76 25.65
CA GLU A 45 2.04 -13.71 24.68
C GLU A 45 1.71 -13.03 23.35
N ALA A 46 1.16 -11.81 23.39
CA ALA A 46 0.93 -11.02 22.18
C ALA A 46 2.24 -10.72 21.45
N TRP A 47 3.33 -10.44 22.17
CA TRP A 47 4.65 -10.25 21.58
C TRP A 47 5.19 -11.53 20.94
N LEU A 48 5.05 -12.68 21.61
CA LEU A 48 5.44 -13.97 21.04
C LEU A 48 4.71 -14.24 19.73
N LEU A 49 3.39 -14.09 19.70
CA LEU A 49 2.59 -14.27 18.48
C LEU A 49 2.97 -13.26 17.38
N CYS A 50 3.24 -12.00 17.75
CA CYS A 50 3.68 -10.98 16.80
C CYS A 50 4.98 -11.39 16.09
N LYS A 51 5.95 -11.95 16.82
CA LYS A 51 7.20 -12.44 16.22
C LYS A 51 6.96 -13.54 15.19
N GLU A 52 6.01 -14.46 15.43
CA GLU A 52 5.66 -15.51 14.47
C GLU A 52 5.12 -14.92 13.16
N PHE A 53 4.28 -13.89 13.23
CA PHE A 53 3.78 -13.18 12.04
C PHE A 53 4.87 -12.48 11.22
N PHE A 54 6.00 -12.12 11.82
CA PHE A 54 7.13 -11.55 11.10
C PHE A 54 8.22 -12.58 10.78
N GLY A 55 8.00 -13.84 11.16
CA GLY A 55 8.90 -14.96 10.91
C GLY A 55 9.02 -15.31 9.42
N PRO A 56 10.11 -16.00 9.00
CA PRO A 56 10.33 -16.31 7.60
C PRO A 56 9.25 -17.17 6.96
N GLU A 57 8.69 -18.12 7.71
CA GLU A 57 7.64 -19.02 7.22
C GLU A 57 6.36 -18.27 6.87
N PHE A 58 5.90 -17.41 7.78
CA PHE A 58 4.71 -16.58 7.55
C PHE A 58 4.90 -15.62 6.38
N GLN A 59 6.07 -14.97 6.29
CA GLN A 59 6.36 -14.09 5.15
C GLN A 59 6.36 -14.84 3.81
N ARG A 60 6.84 -16.08 3.76
CA ARG A 60 6.76 -16.93 2.57
C ARG A 60 5.32 -17.32 2.24
N SER A 61 4.50 -17.70 3.24
CA SER A 61 3.09 -18.03 2.99
C SER A 61 2.28 -16.83 2.49
N MET A 62 2.63 -15.63 2.94
CA MET A 62 1.98 -14.39 2.50
C MET A 62 2.49 -13.86 1.16
N ALA A 63 3.53 -14.45 0.58
CA ALA A 63 4.14 -13.99 -0.66
C ALA A 63 3.18 -14.02 -1.87
N GLN A 64 2.14 -14.85 -1.82
CA GLN A 64 1.06 -14.89 -2.82
C GLN A 64 0.14 -13.66 -2.78
N ARG A 65 0.15 -12.90 -1.68
CA ARG A 65 -0.71 -11.72 -1.48
C ARG A 65 0.03 -10.40 -1.68
N GLY A 66 1.36 -10.43 -1.71
CA GLY A 66 2.21 -9.26 -1.85
C GLY A 66 3.68 -9.60 -1.65
N LEU A 67 4.56 -8.66 -1.99
CA LEU A 67 6.00 -8.85 -1.81
C LEU A 67 6.36 -8.85 -0.31
N PRO A 68 7.11 -9.85 0.19
CA PRO A 68 7.62 -9.85 1.56
C PRO A 68 8.46 -8.61 1.86
N THR A 69 8.37 -8.08 3.08
CA THR A 69 9.16 -6.92 3.51
C THR A 69 10.62 -7.29 3.79
N ASN A 70 10.90 -8.54 4.14
CA ASN A 70 12.27 -9.05 4.21
C ASN A 70 12.82 -9.27 2.79
N LEU A 71 13.81 -8.46 2.40
CA LEU A 71 14.38 -8.47 1.05
C LEU A 71 15.02 -9.81 0.66
N LYS A 72 15.57 -10.57 1.62
CA LYS A 72 16.12 -11.90 1.34
C LYS A 72 15.00 -12.85 0.91
N ILE A 73 13.93 -12.90 1.69
CA ILE A 73 12.76 -13.74 1.41
C ILE A 73 12.08 -13.30 0.12
N ALA A 74 11.95 -12.00 -0.11
CA ALA A 74 11.40 -11.46 -1.35
C ALA A 74 12.17 -11.95 -2.59
N ARG A 75 13.50 -11.97 -2.53
CA ARG A 75 14.34 -12.51 -3.62
C ARG A 75 14.17 -14.01 -3.80
N GLU A 76 14.09 -14.78 -2.71
CA GLU A 76 13.81 -16.23 -2.75
C GLU A 76 12.48 -16.52 -3.45
N VAL A 77 11.42 -15.79 -3.08
CA VAL A 77 10.09 -15.88 -3.70
C VAL A 77 10.14 -15.57 -5.19
N ILE A 78 10.79 -14.45 -5.57
CA ILE A 78 10.92 -14.06 -6.99
C ILE A 78 11.65 -15.14 -7.79
N ALA A 79 12.74 -15.70 -7.25
CA ALA A 79 13.51 -16.74 -7.92
C ALA A 79 12.74 -18.08 -8.04
N ALA A 80 11.88 -18.38 -7.06
CA ALA A 80 11.06 -19.59 -7.03
C ALA A 80 9.75 -19.47 -7.84
N ASN A 81 9.30 -18.26 -8.17
CA ASN A 81 8.03 -18.06 -8.85
C ASN A 81 8.03 -18.71 -10.24
N ARG A 82 7.01 -19.53 -10.50
CA ARG A 82 6.73 -20.15 -11.81
C ARG A 82 5.33 -19.81 -12.29
N GLU A 83 4.56 -19.07 -11.48
CA GLU A 83 3.18 -18.70 -11.75
C GLU A 83 3.08 -17.26 -12.29
N ARG A 84 1.87 -16.88 -12.73
CA ARG A 84 1.57 -15.50 -13.12
C ARG A 84 1.25 -14.65 -11.88
N PRO A 85 1.68 -13.38 -11.84
CA PRO A 85 2.49 -12.68 -12.85
C PRO A 85 3.96 -13.10 -12.78
N ALA A 86 4.61 -13.22 -13.94
CA ALA A 86 5.99 -13.70 -14.01
C ALA A 86 6.99 -12.68 -13.47
N ASN A 87 6.78 -11.39 -13.74
CA ASN A 87 7.70 -10.31 -13.40
C ASN A 87 7.51 -9.77 -11.98
N LEU A 88 7.56 -10.65 -10.98
CA LEU A 88 7.55 -10.22 -9.57
C LEU A 88 8.77 -9.34 -9.22
N ALA A 89 9.85 -9.41 -10.01
CA ALA A 89 11.01 -8.52 -9.87
C ALA A 89 10.65 -7.03 -10.03
N ALA A 90 9.59 -6.70 -10.78
CA ALA A 90 9.09 -5.34 -10.88
C ALA A 90 8.61 -4.78 -9.54
N LEU A 91 8.05 -5.61 -8.65
CA LEU A 91 7.63 -5.19 -7.31
C LEU A 91 8.85 -4.78 -6.46
N LEU A 92 9.89 -5.61 -6.47
CA LEU A 92 11.14 -5.33 -5.76
C LEU A 92 11.86 -4.10 -6.33
N LYS A 93 11.82 -3.90 -7.65
CA LYS A 93 12.34 -2.67 -8.28
C LYS A 93 11.52 -1.45 -7.87
N GLY A 94 10.20 -1.61 -7.79
CA GLY A 94 9.26 -0.57 -7.38
C GLY A 94 9.49 -0.10 -5.94
N SER A 95 9.98 -0.97 -5.06
CA SER A 95 10.25 -0.63 -3.66
C SER A 95 11.29 0.49 -3.50
N ASN A 96 12.18 0.67 -4.48
CA ASN A 96 13.19 1.74 -4.49
C ASN A 96 12.58 3.14 -4.74
N ALA A 97 11.33 3.22 -5.18
CA ALA A 97 10.62 4.46 -5.44
C ALA A 97 9.43 4.66 -4.50
N LEU A 98 9.45 3.99 -3.34
CA LEU A 98 8.43 4.16 -2.31
C LEU A 98 8.64 5.46 -1.55
N TYR A 99 7.60 6.26 -1.46
CA TYR A 99 7.54 7.44 -0.62
C TYR A 99 6.83 7.08 0.68
N PRO A 100 7.38 7.49 1.84
CA PRO A 100 6.71 7.24 3.11
C PRO A 100 5.34 7.89 3.11
N PHE A 101 4.34 7.13 3.55
CA PHE A 101 3.02 7.70 3.81
C PHE A 101 3.13 8.75 4.94
N PRO A 102 2.44 9.89 4.86
CA PRO A 102 2.61 10.96 5.85
C PRO A 102 2.27 10.46 7.25
N ARG A 103 3.14 10.70 8.24
CA ARG A 103 2.95 10.27 9.64
C ARG A 103 2.49 11.45 10.49
N VAL A 104 1.25 11.86 10.29
CA VAL A 104 0.63 12.99 11.00
C VAL A 104 -0.64 12.54 11.70
N ALA A 105 -1.00 13.22 12.79
CA ALA A 105 -2.28 13.02 13.44
C ALA A 105 -3.43 13.32 12.47
N HIS A 106 -4.57 12.65 12.66
CA HIS A 106 -5.78 12.84 11.85
C HIS A 106 -5.59 12.66 10.33
N LEU A 107 -4.59 11.88 9.92
CA LEU A 107 -4.27 11.64 8.51
C LEU A 107 -5.49 11.25 7.65
N SER A 108 -6.40 10.43 8.19
CA SER A 108 -7.63 10.04 7.49
C SER A 108 -8.52 11.23 7.12
N GLU A 109 -8.65 12.24 7.99
CA GLU A 109 -9.38 13.48 7.69
C GLU A 109 -8.68 14.26 6.58
N LEU A 110 -7.36 14.39 6.65
CA LEU A 110 -6.57 15.10 5.64
C LEU A 110 -6.68 14.44 4.26
N LEU A 111 -6.63 13.10 4.21
CA LEU A 111 -6.79 12.33 2.99
C LEU A 111 -8.20 12.46 2.41
N GLN A 112 -9.23 12.57 3.26
CA GLN A 112 -10.60 12.76 2.78
C GLN A 112 -10.74 14.06 1.98
N HIS A 113 -10.07 15.15 2.38
CA HIS A 113 -10.06 16.39 1.60
C HIS A 113 -9.40 16.20 0.23
N TRP A 114 -8.32 15.41 0.15
CA TRP A 114 -7.67 15.08 -1.11
C TRP A 114 -8.55 14.20 -2.02
N TRP A 115 -9.21 13.18 -1.45
CA TRP A 115 -10.10 12.31 -2.20
C TRP A 115 -11.32 13.07 -2.75
N ASN A 116 -11.93 13.94 -1.95
CA ASN A 116 -13.04 14.78 -2.40
C ASN A 116 -12.64 15.69 -3.57
N ALA A 117 -11.43 16.24 -3.55
CA ALA A 117 -10.91 17.03 -4.66
C ALA A 117 -10.70 16.17 -5.92
N SER A 118 -10.09 15.00 -5.77
CA SER A 118 -9.90 14.05 -6.88
C SER A 118 -11.24 13.63 -7.50
N GLU A 119 -12.23 13.32 -6.66
CA GLU A 119 -13.59 12.99 -7.10
C GLU A 119 -14.27 14.17 -7.81
N SER A 120 -14.07 15.40 -7.32
CA SER A 120 -14.64 16.59 -7.98
C SER A 120 -14.11 16.79 -9.40
N VAL A 121 -12.83 16.46 -9.64
CA VAL A 121 -12.23 16.49 -10.98
C VAL A 121 -12.77 15.35 -11.84
N ASN A 122 -12.80 14.12 -11.31
CA ASN A 122 -13.29 12.94 -12.04
C ASN A 122 -14.76 13.07 -12.44
N CYS A 123 -15.57 13.74 -11.63
CA CYS A 123 -16.98 14.03 -11.92
C CYS A 123 -17.19 15.36 -12.68
N LEU A 124 -16.13 15.99 -13.18
CA LEU A 124 -16.19 17.25 -13.95
C LEU A 124 -16.86 18.42 -13.19
N ARG A 125 -16.88 18.38 -11.86
CA ARG A 125 -17.45 19.43 -10.99
C ARG A 125 -16.47 20.58 -10.74
N ALA A 126 -15.18 20.38 -10.98
CA ALA A 126 -14.13 21.38 -10.84
C ALA A 126 -12.95 21.07 -11.78
N THR A 127 -12.19 22.10 -12.15
CA THR A 127 -10.87 21.90 -12.78
C THR A 127 -9.85 21.42 -11.74
N PRO A 128 -8.75 20.77 -12.16
CA PRO A 128 -7.68 20.37 -11.24
C PRO A 128 -7.17 21.49 -10.35
N GLU A 129 -6.96 22.69 -10.92
CA GLU A 129 -6.42 23.86 -10.20
C GLU A 129 -7.37 24.29 -9.08
N VAL A 130 -8.67 24.35 -9.37
CA VAL A 130 -9.69 24.73 -8.39
C VAL A 130 -9.83 23.68 -7.30
N ALA A 131 -9.83 22.39 -7.67
CA ALA A 131 -9.97 21.29 -6.73
C ALA A 131 -8.77 21.21 -5.76
N VAL A 132 -7.55 21.31 -6.28
CA VAL A 132 -6.32 21.29 -5.48
C VAL A 132 -6.26 22.48 -4.53
N ALA A 133 -6.54 23.70 -5.02
CA ALA A 133 -6.52 24.90 -4.16
C ALA A 133 -7.57 24.82 -3.03
N ARG A 134 -8.72 24.19 -3.28
CA ARG A 134 -9.74 23.94 -2.24
C ARG A 134 -9.27 22.90 -1.22
N ALA A 135 -8.70 21.78 -1.68
CA ALA A 135 -8.16 20.74 -0.81
C ALA A 135 -7.04 21.29 0.09
N GLU A 136 -6.09 22.03 -0.49
CA GLU A 136 -4.99 22.65 0.25
C GLU A 136 -5.50 23.55 1.39
N ARG A 137 -6.44 24.46 1.08
CA ARG A 137 -7.05 25.31 2.12
C ARG A 137 -7.76 24.50 3.20
N ALA A 138 -8.45 23.42 2.83
CA ALA A 138 -9.15 22.57 3.79
C ALA A 138 -8.18 21.79 4.70
N ILE A 139 -7.15 21.18 4.10
CA ILE A 139 -6.08 20.46 4.80
C ILE A 139 -5.35 21.40 5.76
N ASN A 140 -4.94 22.58 5.32
CA ASN A 140 -4.25 23.55 6.17
C ASN A 140 -5.11 24.00 7.35
N ARG A 141 -6.43 24.20 7.16
CA ARG A 141 -7.36 24.48 8.26
C ARG A 141 -7.50 23.29 9.22
N ALA A 142 -7.60 22.06 8.71
CA ALA A 142 -7.69 20.87 9.54
C ALA A 142 -6.44 20.71 10.42
N ILE A 143 -5.24 20.88 9.82
CA ILE A 143 -3.97 20.87 10.55
C ILE A 143 -3.93 21.98 11.61
N ALA A 144 -4.40 23.19 11.31
CA ALA A 144 -4.40 24.30 12.26
C ALA A 144 -5.34 24.09 13.45
N ARG A 145 -6.44 23.33 13.28
CA ARG A 145 -7.39 22.99 14.35
C ARG A 145 -6.91 21.83 15.24
N GLY A 146 -6.05 20.96 14.71
CA GLY A 146 -5.52 19.80 15.42
C GLY A 146 -4.21 20.06 16.17
N LYS A 147 -3.72 21.32 16.17
CA LYS A 147 -2.68 21.80 17.09
C LYS A 147 -3.33 22.33 18.36
#